data_AF-A0A015YBM4-F1
#
_entry.id   AF-A0A015YBM4-F1
#
_cell.length_a   1.000
_cell.length_b   1.000
_cell.length_c   1.000
_cell.angle_alpha   90.00
_cell.angle_beta   90.00
_cell.angle_gamma   90.00
#
_symmetry.space_group_name_H-M   'P 1'
#
loop_
_entity.id
_entity.type
_entity.pdbx_description
1 polymer ?
#
loop_
_entity_poly.entity_id
_entity_poly.type
_entity_poly.pdbx_seq_one_letter_code
_entity_poly.pdbx_strand_id
1 'polypeptide(L)'
;MGYLNPGVVGGEGYISTMKLSVGTVDVKDLDAITERIVAKDRCEKNDAYLGQVNLMKASSFCGQNGAIWGFDLAMHDDIAKRKEMPIYMQAQPEGADIPVYNIRPLLEATERLFGRAKERRFPVLPGAYVPGGSRKVVACGPVWVWSVIGLAILKDRSKGACLFVKDAGTYGDDSTTEGEAIGFLEGILRKATNSIALCGEDQDVIYDRIYIGYKYTFVEPGQVGCALSCTPAVYMAQNAIPADMKPADLCQMTISDWEEKLGLEELTIFE
;
A
#
# COMPACT_ATOMS: atom_id res chain seq x y z
N MET A 1 24.21 -4.39 -2.56
CA MET A 1 23.43 -5.65 -2.40
C MET A 1 22.26 -5.35 -1.47
N GLY A 2 21.11 -6.04 -1.59
CA GLY A 2 19.82 -5.65 -0.99
C GLY A 2 19.57 -5.99 0.49
N TYR A 3 18.51 -5.43 1.11
CA TYR A 3 18.22 -5.53 2.55
C TYR A 3 18.10 -6.97 3.09
N LEU A 4 17.59 -7.90 2.28
CA LEU A 4 17.32 -9.28 2.68
C LEU A 4 18.22 -10.29 1.97
N ASN A 5 19.29 -9.82 1.33
CA ASN A 5 20.21 -10.68 0.62
C ASN A 5 21.22 -11.29 1.61
N PRO A 6 21.37 -12.62 1.68
CA PRO A 6 22.29 -13.26 2.61
C PRO A 6 23.72 -12.75 2.49
N GLY A 7 24.35 -12.40 3.62
CA GLY A 7 25.74 -11.91 3.66
C GLY A 7 25.90 -10.39 3.55
N VAL A 8 24.81 -9.62 3.41
CA VAL A 8 24.85 -8.15 3.42
C VAL A 8 24.81 -7.61 4.85
N VAL A 9 25.78 -6.78 5.21
CA VAL A 9 25.92 -6.19 6.56
C VAL A 9 25.43 -4.73 6.61
N GLY A 10 25.27 -4.08 5.45
CA GLY A 10 25.00 -2.64 5.35
C GLY A 10 23.52 -2.23 5.27
N GLY A 11 22.61 -3.15 4.93
CA GLY A 11 21.19 -2.83 4.73
C GLY A 11 20.94 -1.88 3.55
N GLU A 12 21.61 -2.08 2.42
CA GLU A 12 21.35 -1.30 1.21
C GLU A 12 20.24 -1.98 0.41
N GLY A 13 19.37 -1.28 -0.31
CA GLY A 13 18.32 -1.89 -1.11
C GLY A 13 17.10 -0.99 -1.30
N TYR A 14 16.13 -1.43 -2.09
CA TYR A 14 14.85 -0.72 -2.17
C TYR A 14 13.94 -1.15 -1.02
N ILE A 15 13.07 -0.26 -0.60
CA ILE A 15 11.94 -0.59 0.25
C ILE A 15 10.67 -0.51 -0.62
N SER A 16 9.81 -1.52 -0.51
CA SER A 16 8.46 -1.46 -1.03
C SER A 16 7.57 -0.82 0.02
N THR A 17 6.88 0.25 -0.35
CA THR A 17 5.84 0.86 0.46
C THR A 17 4.47 0.64 -0.19
N MET A 18 3.40 1.00 0.51
CA MET A 18 2.02 0.78 0.04
C MET A 18 1.18 2.03 0.22
N LYS A 19 0.41 2.38 -0.80
CA LYS A 19 -0.56 3.45 -0.76
C LYS A 19 -1.90 2.94 -1.29
N LEU A 20 -2.95 3.27 -0.56
CA LEU A 20 -4.34 3.06 -0.96
C LEU A 20 -5.11 4.34 -0.67
N SER A 21 -5.72 4.91 -1.71
CA SER A 21 -6.33 6.23 -1.63
C SER A 21 -7.56 6.35 -2.50
N VAL A 22 -8.45 7.24 -2.08
CA VAL A 22 -9.62 7.71 -2.82
C VAL A 22 -9.71 9.23 -2.71
N GLY A 23 -10.45 9.85 -3.62
CA GLY A 23 -10.78 11.27 -3.51
C GLY A 23 -11.66 11.74 -4.65
N THR A 24 -12.35 12.86 -4.40
CA THR A 24 -13.22 13.51 -5.37
C THR A 24 -12.77 14.95 -5.63
N VAL A 25 -13.17 15.48 -6.78
CA VAL A 25 -12.94 16.87 -7.18
C VAL A 25 -14.20 17.44 -7.83
N ASP A 26 -14.57 18.67 -7.47
CA ASP A 26 -15.60 19.41 -8.17
C ASP A 26 -15.08 19.87 -9.53
N VAL A 27 -15.94 19.79 -10.54
CA VAL A 27 -15.54 19.83 -11.96
C VAL A 27 -15.79 21.20 -12.60
N LYS A 28 -15.80 22.26 -11.81
CA LYS A 28 -16.14 23.60 -12.31
C LYS A 28 -15.09 24.06 -13.32
N ASP A 29 -15.56 24.40 -14.52
CA ASP A 29 -14.80 25.02 -15.61
C ASP A 29 -13.67 24.16 -16.22
N LEU A 30 -13.76 22.83 -16.12
CA LEU A 30 -12.84 21.89 -16.78
C LEU A 30 -13.54 21.03 -17.82
N ASP A 31 -12.81 20.62 -18.85
CA ASP A 31 -13.27 19.60 -19.78
C ASP A 31 -13.05 18.17 -19.22
N ALA A 32 -13.73 17.20 -19.84
CA ALA A 32 -13.75 15.78 -19.45
C ALA A 32 -12.38 15.12 -19.30
N ILE A 33 -11.33 15.62 -19.96
CA ILE A 33 -9.98 15.07 -19.83
C ILE A 33 -9.26 15.75 -18.67
N THR A 34 -9.33 17.08 -18.60
CA THR A 34 -8.61 17.86 -17.59
C THR A 34 -9.11 17.58 -16.17
N GLU A 35 -10.41 17.40 -15.98
CA GLU A 35 -10.99 17.00 -14.69
C GLU A 35 -10.40 15.69 -14.15
N ARG A 36 -10.13 14.72 -15.03
CA ARG A 36 -9.60 13.40 -14.67
C ARG A 36 -8.13 13.48 -14.25
N ILE A 37 -7.37 14.42 -14.82
CA ILE A 37 -6.00 14.72 -14.41
C ILE A 37 -6.01 15.26 -12.97
N VAL A 38 -6.88 16.22 -12.68
CA VAL A 38 -6.98 16.84 -11.36
C VAL A 38 -7.41 15.81 -10.29
N ALA A 39 -8.38 14.93 -10.61
CA ALA A 39 -8.82 13.86 -9.72
C ALA A 39 -7.68 12.87 -9.39
N LYS A 40 -6.93 12.44 -10.42
CA LYS A 40 -5.77 11.57 -10.27
C LYS A 40 -4.73 12.20 -9.35
N ASP A 41 -4.30 13.42 -9.65
CA ASP A 41 -3.22 14.07 -8.92
C ASP A 41 -3.61 14.34 -7.45
N ARG A 42 -4.90 14.55 -7.18
CA ARG A 42 -5.42 14.63 -5.80
C ARG A 42 -5.30 13.30 -5.07
N CYS A 43 -5.66 12.20 -5.72
CA CYS A 43 -5.54 10.86 -5.16
C CYS A 43 -4.05 10.48 -4.89
N GLU A 44 -3.12 10.91 -5.75
CA GLU A 44 -1.68 10.75 -5.51
C GLU A 44 -1.18 11.57 -4.30
N LYS A 45 -1.81 12.71 -4.02
CA LYS A 45 -1.49 13.59 -2.88
C LYS A 45 -2.11 13.15 -1.55
N ASN A 46 -3.31 12.57 -1.54
CA ASN A 46 -4.07 12.20 -0.34
C ASN A 46 -3.39 11.05 0.45
N ASP A 47 -3.69 10.89 1.74
CA ASP A 47 -3.05 9.89 2.62
C ASP A 47 -1.51 10.04 2.65
N ALA A 48 -0.78 8.92 2.60
CA ALA A 48 0.67 8.90 2.38
C ALA A 48 1.04 9.70 1.12
N TYR A 49 1.77 10.80 1.31
CA TYR A 49 2.04 11.76 0.24
C TYR A 49 2.95 11.18 -0.84
N LEU A 50 2.39 11.05 -2.05
CA LEU A 50 3.11 10.57 -3.26
C LEU A 50 2.85 11.50 -4.46
N GLY A 51 2.61 12.79 -4.19
CA GLY A 51 2.38 13.79 -5.22
C GLY A 51 3.67 14.16 -5.95
N GLN A 52 3.54 14.57 -7.23
CA GLN A 52 4.64 15.05 -8.06
C GLN A 52 5.72 13.99 -8.36
N VAL A 53 5.35 12.71 -8.46
CA VAL A 53 6.28 11.59 -8.73
C VAL A 53 6.02 10.99 -10.11
N ASN A 54 7.08 10.59 -10.82
CA ASN A 54 6.97 9.80 -12.04
C ASN A 54 6.89 8.30 -11.68
N LEU A 55 5.68 7.80 -11.43
CA LEU A 55 5.47 6.38 -11.11
C LEU A 55 5.54 5.51 -12.38
N MET A 56 6.60 4.72 -12.50
CA MET A 56 6.83 3.81 -13.63
C MET A 56 6.21 2.45 -13.36
N LYS A 57 5.38 1.97 -14.30
CA LYS A 57 4.69 0.69 -14.17
C LYS A 57 5.70 -0.45 -14.10
N ALA A 58 5.67 -1.19 -12.99
CA ALA A 58 6.47 -2.39 -12.76
C ALA A 58 5.58 -3.58 -12.35
N SER A 59 6.13 -4.79 -12.44
CA SER A 59 5.56 -5.99 -11.83
C SER A 59 5.51 -5.84 -10.31
N SER A 60 4.62 -6.59 -9.66
CA SER A 60 4.22 -6.34 -8.27
C SER A 60 4.86 -7.30 -7.27
N PHE A 61 6.19 -7.36 -7.22
CA PHE A 61 6.93 -8.27 -6.34
C PHE A 61 7.94 -7.52 -5.45
N CYS A 62 8.18 -8.04 -4.23
CA CYS A 62 9.30 -7.65 -3.38
C CYS A 62 10.12 -8.89 -3.03
N GLY A 63 11.29 -9.02 -3.67
CA GLY A 63 12.21 -10.16 -3.52
C GLY A 63 13.35 -9.88 -2.54
N GLN A 64 14.36 -10.74 -2.53
CA GLN A 64 15.49 -10.69 -1.59
C GLN A 64 16.27 -9.36 -1.58
N ASN A 65 16.24 -8.60 -2.68
CA ASN A 65 16.94 -7.31 -2.72
C ASN A 65 16.14 -6.15 -2.11
N GLY A 66 14.86 -6.37 -1.83
CA GLY A 66 13.96 -5.38 -1.25
C GLY A 66 13.58 -5.71 0.19
N ALA A 67 12.99 -4.75 0.88
CA ALA A 67 12.31 -4.96 2.16
C ALA A 67 10.94 -4.26 2.16
N ILE A 68 10.02 -4.68 3.00
CA ILE A 68 8.67 -4.10 3.13
C ILE A 68 8.67 -3.15 4.32
N TRP A 69 8.41 -1.87 4.07
CA TRP A 69 8.30 -0.89 5.16
C TRP A 69 7.07 -1.16 6.04
N GLY A 70 7.23 -1.09 7.36
CA GLY A 70 6.18 -1.43 8.32
C GLY A 70 6.04 -2.92 8.61
N PHE A 71 6.73 -3.79 7.87
CA PHE A 71 6.77 -5.23 8.14
C PHE A 71 8.19 -5.72 8.42
N ASP A 72 9.12 -5.50 7.49
CA ASP A 72 10.53 -5.91 7.61
C ASP A 72 11.38 -4.87 8.34
N LEU A 73 11.12 -3.60 8.06
CA LEU A 73 11.85 -2.45 8.60
C LEU A 73 10.85 -1.54 9.32
N ALA A 74 11.24 -1.04 10.51
CA ALA A 74 10.39 -0.24 11.37
C ALA A 74 9.00 -0.88 11.50
N MET A 75 8.97 -2.11 12.01
CA MET A 75 7.77 -2.95 12.02
C MET A 75 6.62 -2.22 12.74
N HIS A 76 5.41 -2.26 12.17
CA HIS A 76 4.27 -1.61 12.79
C HIS A 76 4.04 -2.21 14.19
N ASP A 77 3.70 -1.35 15.16
CA ASP A 77 3.52 -1.75 16.55
C ASP A 77 2.58 -2.93 16.74
N ASP A 78 1.45 -2.94 16.02
CA ASP A 78 0.45 -4.00 16.13
C ASP A 78 0.96 -5.35 15.58
N ILE A 79 1.79 -5.32 14.54
CA ILE A 79 2.44 -6.51 13.98
C ILE A 79 3.49 -7.01 14.97
N ALA A 80 4.34 -6.12 15.48
CA ALA A 80 5.41 -6.45 16.43
C ALA A 80 4.84 -7.02 17.75
N LYS A 81 3.75 -6.44 18.25
CA LYS A 81 3.05 -6.85 19.48
C LYS A 81 2.07 -8.01 19.25
N ARG A 82 1.94 -8.50 18.00
CA ARG A 82 1.02 -9.59 17.60
C ARG A 82 -0.43 -9.36 18.02
N LYS A 83 -0.90 -8.12 17.87
CA LYS A 83 -2.29 -7.73 18.20
C LYS A 83 -3.27 -8.02 17.06
N GLU A 84 -2.76 -8.28 15.86
CA GLU A 84 -3.57 -8.54 14.69
C GLU A 84 -4.31 -9.87 14.80
N MET A 85 -5.59 -9.87 14.42
CA MET A 85 -6.39 -11.09 14.26
C MET A 85 -6.68 -11.33 12.78
N PRO A 86 -6.61 -12.58 12.29
CA PRO A 86 -7.07 -12.87 10.94
C PRO A 86 -8.53 -12.48 10.77
N ILE A 87 -8.84 -11.68 9.74
CA ILE A 87 -10.21 -11.35 9.34
C ILE A 87 -10.90 -12.55 8.65
N TYR A 88 -10.10 -13.45 8.06
CA TYR A 88 -10.53 -14.75 7.56
C TYR A 88 -9.33 -15.62 7.17
N MET A 89 -9.61 -16.87 6.78
CA MET A 89 -8.64 -17.79 6.20
C MET A 89 -8.88 -17.92 4.69
N GLN A 90 -7.80 -17.90 3.91
CA GLN A 90 -7.84 -18.12 2.46
C GLN A 90 -7.26 -19.50 2.16
N ALA A 91 -8.05 -20.36 1.53
CA ALA A 91 -7.56 -21.64 1.05
C ALA A 91 -6.44 -21.44 0.01
N GLN A 92 -5.40 -22.27 0.09
CA GLN A 92 -4.39 -22.39 -0.95
C GLN A 92 -4.34 -23.83 -1.46
N PRO A 93 -4.02 -24.05 -2.76
CA PRO A 93 -4.10 -25.37 -3.39
C PRO A 93 -3.33 -26.46 -2.64
N GLU A 94 -2.18 -26.10 -2.06
CA GLU A 94 -1.36 -26.98 -1.24
C GLU A 94 -0.96 -26.32 0.08
N GLY A 95 -1.09 -27.05 1.18
CA GLY A 95 -0.69 -26.60 2.52
C GLY A 95 -1.86 -26.14 3.40
N ALA A 96 -1.53 -25.45 4.49
CA ALA A 96 -2.51 -24.90 5.41
C ALA A 96 -3.13 -23.62 4.85
N ASP A 97 -4.38 -23.31 5.20
CA ASP A 97 -4.99 -22.04 4.81
C ASP A 97 -4.14 -20.85 5.24
N ILE A 98 -4.09 -19.83 4.39
CA ILE A 98 -3.34 -18.60 4.61
C ILE A 98 -4.19 -17.66 5.49
N PRO A 99 -3.72 -17.25 6.68
CA PRO A 99 -4.41 -16.23 7.45
C PRO A 99 -4.36 -14.88 6.74
N VAL A 100 -5.52 -14.24 6.63
CA VAL A 100 -5.68 -12.92 6.01
C VAL A 100 -5.93 -11.87 7.08
N TYR A 101 -5.17 -10.79 7.04
CA TYR A 101 -5.16 -9.68 7.98
C TYR A 101 -5.57 -8.38 7.29
N ASN A 102 -5.99 -7.40 8.09
CA ASN A 102 -6.26 -6.05 7.60
C ASN A 102 -4.94 -5.35 7.22
N ILE A 103 -4.85 -4.74 6.04
CA ILE A 103 -3.63 -4.05 5.57
C ILE A 103 -3.35 -2.71 6.25
N ARG A 104 -4.28 -2.19 7.05
CA ARG A 104 -4.22 -0.87 7.70
C ARG A 104 -2.85 -0.56 8.36
N PRO A 105 -2.26 -1.44 9.20
CA PRO A 105 -0.95 -1.19 9.82
C PRO A 105 0.17 -0.84 8.82
N LEU A 106 0.13 -1.42 7.63
CA LEU A 106 1.15 -1.23 6.60
C LEU A 106 0.92 0.06 5.77
N LEU A 107 -0.35 0.45 5.60
CA LEU A 107 -0.71 1.73 5.02
C LEU A 107 -0.35 2.88 5.96
N GLU A 108 -0.67 2.74 7.25
CA GLU A 108 -0.30 3.69 8.31
C GLU A 108 1.22 3.82 8.41
N ALA A 109 1.96 2.70 8.33
CA ALA A 109 3.41 2.75 8.31
C ALA A 109 3.96 3.59 7.15
N THR A 110 3.40 3.42 5.94
CA THR A 110 3.82 4.21 4.77
C THR A 110 3.45 5.68 4.92
N GLU A 111 2.29 5.99 5.49
CA GLU A 111 1.89 7.37 5.78
C GLU A 111 2.82 8.02 6.81
N ARG A 112 3.21 7.29 7.85
CA ARG A 112 4.22 7.73 8.83
C ARG A 112 5.61 7.92 8.20
N LEU A 113 5.97 7.17 7.16
CA LEU A 113 7.24 7.42 6.46
C LEU A 113 7.20 8.69 5.60
N PHE A 114 6.21 8.80 4.72
CA PHE A 114 6.15 9.88 3.73
C PHE A 114 5.56 11.18 4.31
N GLY A 115 4.77 11.06 5.36
CA GLY A 115 3.91 12.12 5.86
C GLY A 115 2.69 12.35 4.96
N ARG A 116 1.92 13.37 5.31
CA ARG A 116 0.74 13.84 4.55
C ARG A 116 1.09 15.09 3.77
N ALA A 117 0.18 15.51 2.88
CA ALA A 117 0.42 16.66 2.03
C ALA A 117 0.76 17.98 2.77
N LYS A 118 0.18 18.18 3.97
CA LYS A 118 0.40 19.36 4.83
C LYS A 118 1.53 19.16 5.86
N GLU A 119 1.95 17.91 6.07
CA GLU A 119 2.88 17.49 7.10
C GLU A 119 3.77 16.40 6.52
N ARG A 120 4.66 16.81 5.61
CA ARG A 120 5.55 15.90 4.88
C ARG A 120 6.71 15.50 5.77
N ARG A 121 7.14 14.24 5.66
CA ARG A 121 8.31 13.71 6.37
C ARG A 121 9.39 13.37 5.36
N PHE A 122 9.49 12.10 4.95
CA PHE A 122 10.46 11.63 3.97
C PHE A 122 9.77 11.16 2.68
N PRO A 123 8.93 11.99 2.02
CA PRO A 123 8.28 11.56 0.80
C PRO A 123 9.29 11.38 -0.33
N VAL A 124 8.84 10.72 -1.39
CA VAL A 124 9.60 10.62 -2.62
C VAL A 124 9.93 12.03 -3.16
N LEU A 125 11.15 12.20 -3.66
CA LEU A 125 11.61 13.45 -4.26
C LEU A 125 10.70 13.85 -5.45
N PRO A 126 10.26 15.12 -5.53
CA PRO A 126 9.50 15.61 -6.68
C PRO A 126 10.26 15.38 -8.00
N GLY A 127 9.56 14.85 -9.00
CA GLY A 127 10.11 14.49 -10.31
C GLY A 127 10.88 13.18 -10.37
N ALA A 128 11.05 12.47 -9.24
CA ALA A 128 11.76 11.20 -9.23
C ALA A 128 11.03 10.13 -10.05
N TYR A 129 11.81 9.31 -10.75
CA TYR A 129 11.34 8.14 -11.49
C TYR A 129 11.34 6.94 -10.55
N VAL A 130 10.15 6.49 -10.16
CA VAL A 130 9.97 5.44 -9.15
C VAL A 130 9.29 4.24 -9.78
N PRO A 131 9.94 3.07 -9.86
CA PRO A 131 9.26 1.83 -10.20
C PRO A 131 8.19 1.49 -9.18
N GLY A 132 7.01 1.09 -9.64
CA GLY A 132 5.96 0.63 -8.75
C GLY A 132 4.78 0.05 -9.52
N GLY A 133 4.18 -1.00 -8.97
CA GLY A 133 2.90 -1.49 -9.46
C GLY A 133 1.80 -0.52 -9.04
N SER A 134 0.91 -0.15 -9.96
CA SER A 134 -0.30 0.62 -9.65
C SER A 134 -1.53 0.13 -10.40
N ARG A 135 -2.70 0.34 -9.77
CA ARG A 135 -4.02 0.27 -10.39
C ARG A 135 -4.83 1.47 -9.94
N LYS A 136 -5.66 1.97 -10.85
CA LYS A 136 -6.54 3.10 -10.56
C LYS A 136 -7.77 3.07 -11.45
N VAL A 137 -8.79 3.78 -11.00
CA VAL A 137 -9.99 4.11 -11.75
C VAL A 137 -10.27 5.61 -11.57
N VAL A 138 -10.77 6.24 -12.61
CA VAL A 138 -11.22 7.65 -12.58
C VAL A 138 -12.55 7.72 -13.32
N ALA A 139 -13.59 8.18 -12.62
CA ALA A 139 -14.96 8.21 -13.12
C ALA A 139 -15.73 9.45 -12.64
N CYS A 140 -16.64 9.94 -13.49
CA CYS A 140 -17.56 11.03 -13.17
C CYS A 140 -18.77 10.45 -12.41
N GLY A 141 -19.28 11.19 -11.43
CA GLY A 141 -20.46 10.79 -10.66
C GLY A 141 -21.78 10.94 -11.41
N PRO A 142 -22.88 10.32 -10.91
CA PRO A 142 -22.95 9.54 -9.67
C PRO A 142 -22.45 8.10 -9.81
N VAL A 143 -21.47 7.69 -8.99
CA VAL A 143 -20.93 6.32 -8.98
C VAL A 143 -20.03 6.08 -7.76
N TRP A 144 -19.92 4.83 -7.27
CA TRP A 144 -18.87 4.47 -6.31
C TRP A 144 -17.56 4.16 -7.05
N VAL A 145 -16.46 4.81 -6.64
CA VAL A 145 -15.10 4.42 -7.06
C VAL A 145 -14.41 3.69 -5.92
N TRP A 146 -13.65 2.65 -6.26
CA TRP A 146 -12.98 1.82 -5.25
C TRP A 146 -11.63 1.32 -5.73
N SER A 147 -10.78 0.98 -4.76
CA SER A 147 -9.49 0.33 -4.98
C SER A 147 -9.19 -0.66 -3.86
N VAL A 148 -8.47 -1.72 -4.21
CA VAL A 148 -7.98 -2.77 -3.32
C VAL A 148 -6.47 -2.85 -3.43
N ILE A 149 -5.82 -3.13 -2.30
CA ILE A 149 -4.41 -3.51 -2.25
C ILE A 149 -4.26 -4.73 -1.34
N GLY A 150 -3.41 -5.67 -1.76
CA GLY A 150 -3.04 -6.84 -1.00
C GLY A 150 -1.54 -7.09 -1.07
N LEU A 151 -1.00 -7.70 -0.02
CA LEU A 151 0.38 -8.13 0.12
C LEU A 151 0.40 -9.55 0.69
N ALA A 152 1.00 -10.49 -0.03
CA ALA A 152 1.26 -11.84 0.42
C ALA A 152 2.71 -11.97 0.88
N ILE A 153 2.92 -12.33 2.15
CA ILE A 153 4.24 -12.56 2.71
C ILE A 153 4.63 -14.00 2.46
N LEU A 154 5.78 -14.21 1.80
CA LEU A 154 6.30 -15.55 1.51
C LEU A 154 6.74 -16.25 2.80
N LYS A 155 6.42 -17.54 2.92
CA LYS A 155 6.85 -18.36 4.06
C LYS A 155 8.37 -18.57 4.10
N ASP A 156 8.96 -18.84 2.93
CA ASP A 156 10.41 -18.95 2.76
C ASP A 156 10.92 -17.87 1.82
N ARG A 157 11.31 -16.72 2.38
CA ARG A 157 11.77 -15.55 1.62
C ARG A 157 13.10 -15.75 0.90
N SER A 158 13.81 -16.86 1.15
CA SER A 158 15.01 -17.23 0.39
C SER A 158 14.70 -17.91 -0.95
N LYS A 159 13.45 -18.34 -1.16
CA LYS A 159 13.04 -19.11 -2.36
C LYS A 159 12.21 -18.33 -3.38
N GLY A 160 11.85 -17.09 -3.09
CA GLY A 160 11.02 -16.30 -4.01
C GLY A 160 10.84 -14.85 -3.57
N ALA A 161 9.72 -14.27 -3.97
CA ALA A 161 9.34 -12.90 -3.65
C ALA A 161 7.95 -12.82 -3.02
N CYS A 162 7.76 -11.85 -2.13
CA CYS A 162 6.44 -11.44 -1.69
C CYS A 162 5.68 -10.84 -2.88
N LEU A 163 4.35 -11.03 -2.93
CA LEU A 163 3.49 -10.60 -4.02
C LEU A 163 2.58 -9.46 -3.56
N PHE A 164 2.45 -8.41 -4.36
CA PHE A 164 1.40 -7.40 -4.20
C PHE A 164 0.30 -7.61 -5.25
N VAL A 165 -0.95 -7.60 -4.81
CA VAL A 165 -2.12 -7.58 -5.69
C VAL A 165 -2.83 -6.24 -5.55
N LYS A 166 -3.35 -5.74 -6.66
CA LYS A 166 -4.03 -4.45 -6.74
C LYS A 166 -5.19 -4.58 -7.70
N ASP A 167 -6.32 -4.01 -7.33
CA ASP A 167 -7.49 -3.90 -8.19
C ASP A 167 -8.17 -2.55 -7.98
N ALA A 168 -8.93 -2.07 -8.97
CA ALA A 168 -9.68 -0.84 -8.88
C ALA A 168 -10.81 -0.82 -9.90
N GLY A 169 -11.93 -0.20 -9.54
CA GLY A 169 -13.10 -0.15 -10.42
C GLY A 169 -14.19 0.77 -9.93
N THR A 170 -15.31 0.71 -10.62
CA THR A 170 -16.55 1.36 -10.22
C THR A 170 -17.56 0.33 -9.72
N TYR A 171 -18.55 0.77 -8.95
CA TYR A 171 -19.70 -0.05 -8.56
C TYR A 171 -20.95 0.81 -8.42
N GLY A 172 -22.09 0.28 -8.83
CA GLY A 172 -23.39 0.90 -8.61
C GLY A 172 -23.56 2.29 -9.23
N ASP A 173 -24.52 3.02 -8.69
CA ASP A 173 -24.94 4.38 -9.06
C ASP A 173 -25.51 5.10 -7.82
N ASP A 174 -26.28 6.18 -8.00
CA ASP A 174 -26.92 6.94 -6.92
C ASP A 174 -28.01 6.19 -6.15
N SER A 175 -28.51 5.08 -6.69
CA SER A 175 -29.45 4.20 -5.99
C SER A 175 -28.76 3.17 -5.09
N THR A 176 -27.44 3.00 -5.25
CA THR A 176 -26.65 2.02 -4.50
C THR A 176 -26.26 2.56 -3.14
N THR A 177 -26.67 1.86 -2.09
CA THR A 177 -26.32 2.20 -0.71
C THR A 177 -24.85 1.90 -0.41
N GLU A 178 -24.30 2.59 0.59
CA GLU A 178 -22.94 2.30 1.06
C GLU A 178 -22.79 0.84 1.54
N GLY A 179 -23.82 0.29 2.20
CA GLY A 179 -23.81 -1.10 2.65
C GLY A 179 -23.69 -2.11 1.50
N GLU A 180 -24.34 -1.85 0.36
CA GLU A 180 -24.20 -2.68 -0.85
C GLU A 180 -22.81 -2.55 -1.47
N ALA A 181 -22.24 -1.34 -1.48
CA ALA A 181 -20.87 -1.11 -1.94
C ALA A 181 -19.84 -1.86 -1.06
N ILE A 182 -19.99 -1.79 0.27
CA ILE A 182 -19.17 -2.56 1.22
C ILE A 182 -19.31 -4.06 0.96
N GLY A 183 -20.55 -4.57 0.84
CA GLY A 183 -20.79 -5.99 0.57
C GLY A 183 -20.15 -6.47 -0.73
N PHE A 184 -20.20 -5.65 -1.77
CA PHE A 184 -19.47 -5.91 -3.03
C PHE A 184 -17.95 -5.98 -2.80
N LEU A 185 -17.38 -5.03 -2.05
CA LEU A 185 -15.93 -4.96 -1.79
C LEU A 185 -15.41 -6.11 -0.94
N GLU A 186 -16.17 -6.57 0.05
CA GLU A 186 -15.86 -7.80 0.80
C GLU A 186 -15.74 -9.01 -0.15
N GLY A 187 -16.61 -9.09 -1.17
CA GLY A 187 -16.51 -10.08 -2.24
C GLY A 187 -15.26 -9.92 -3.11
N ILE A 188 -14.84 -8.68 -3.40
CA ILE A 188 -13.59 -8.41 -4.12
C ILE A 188 -12.37 -8.85 -3.31
N LEU A 189 -12.35 -8.63 -1.99
CA LEU A 189 -11.25 -9.10 -1.13
C LEU A 189 -11.04 -10.61 -1.24
N ARG A 190 -12.12 -11.40 -1.30
CA ARG A 190 -12.05 -12.86 -1.50
C ARG A 190 -11.48 -13.24 -2.85
N LYS A 191 -11.86 -12.53 -3.92
CA LYS A 191 -11.33 -12.78 -5.26
C LYS A 191 -9.85 -12.42 -5.34
N ALA A 192 -9.45 -11.30 -4.75
CA ALA A 192 -8.06 -10.86 -4.72
C ALA A 192 -7.17 -11.84 -3.91
N THR A 193 -7.62 -12.30 -2.75
CA THR A 193 -6.88 -13.32 -1.96
C THR A 193 -6.85 -14.69 -2.64
N ASN A 194 -7.93 -15.09 -3.32
CA ASN A 194 -7.90 -16.28 -4.16
C ASN A 194 -6.91 -16.15 -5.32
N SER A 195 -6.82 -14.97 -5.96
CA SER A 195 -5.81 -14.74 -7.02
C SER A 195 -4.38 -14.85 -6.50
N ILE A 196 -4.12 -14.44 -5.25
CA ILE A 196 -2.82 -14.63 -4.59
C ILE A 196 -2.51 -16.13 -4.45
N ALA A 197 -3.47 -16.93 -3.98
CA ALA A 197 -3.28 -18.36 -3.81
C ALA A 197 -2.95 -19.07 -5.15
N LEU A 198 -3.67 -18.72 -6.22
CA LEU A 198 -3.40 -19.23 -7.57
C LEU A 198 -2.02 -18.78 -8.10
N CYS A 199 -1.63 -17.52 -7.88
CA CYS A 199 -0.28 -17.07 -8.21
C CYS A 199 0.81 -17.80 -7.41
N GLY A 200 0.51 -18.21 -6.17
CA GLY A 200 1.42 -19.02 -5.36
C GLY A 200 1.65 -20.39 -5.99
N GLU A 201 0.57 -21.06 -6.38
CA GLU A 201 0.60 -22.35 -7.11
C GLU A 201 1.37 -22.23 -8.43
N ASP A 202 1.06 -21.22 -9.25
CA ASP A 202 1.73 -20.98 -10.54
C ASP A 202 3.23 -20.73 -10.40
N GLN A 203 3.70 -20.29 -9.24
CA GLN A 203 5.10 -19.96 -8.97
C GLN A 203 5.79 -20.98 -8.04
N ASP A 204 5.10 -22.06 -7.66
CA ASP A 204 5.60 -23.07 -6.71
C ASP A 204 6.07 -22.45 -5.38
N VAL A 205 5.25 -21.57 -4.81
CA VAL A 205 5.54 -20.91 -3.53
C VAL A 205 4.36 -20.92 -2.56
N ILE A 206 4.69 -20.93 -1.27
CA ILE A 206 3.73 -20.93 -0.17
C ILE A 206 3.82 -19.60 0.59
N TYR A 207 2.68 -18.97 0.83
CA TYR A 207 2.58 -17.75 1.62
C TYR A 207 2.31 -18.06 3.10
N ASP A 208 2.90 -17.28 4.00
CA ASP A 208 2.68 -17.35 5.45
C ASP A 208 1.41 -16.61 5.87
N ARG A 209 1.17 -15.44 5.27
CA ARG A 209 0.03 -14.57 5.56
C ARG A 209 -0.24 -13.61 4.42
N ILE A 210 -1.46 -13.09 4.39
CA ILE A 210 -1.87 -12.01 3.48
C ILE A 210 -2.34 -10.81 4.29
N TYR A 211 -1.94 -9.61 3.88
CA TYR A 211 -2.55 -8.36 4.29
C TYR A 211 -3.40 -7.84 3.15
N ILE A 212 -4.65 -7.45 3.39
CA ILE A 212 -5.51 -6.90 2.35
C ILE A 212 -6.48 -5.84 2.90
N GLY A 213 -6.89 -4.91 2.04
CA GLY A 213 -7.96 -3.96 2.33
C GLY A 213 -8.36 -3.16 1.10
N TYR A 214 -9.42 -2.37 1.26
CA TYR A 214 -9.95 -1.48 0.24
C TYR A 214 -10.15 -0.07 0.76
N LYS A 215 -10.27 0.88 -0.16
CA LYS A 215 -10.91 2.17 0.07
C LYS A 215 -11.91 2.42 -1.04
N TYR A 216 -12.96 3.14 -0.70
CA TYR A 216 -14.01 3.54 -1.64
C TYR A 216 -14.52 4.94 -1.30
N THR A 217 -15.16 5.59 -2.25
CA THR A 217 -15.91 6.82 -2.02
C THR A 217 -17.01 6.94 -3.07
N PHE A 218 -18.15 7.53 -2.68
CA PHE A 218 -19.19 7.90 -3.62
C PHE A 218 -18.78 9.21 -4.31
N VAL A 219 -18.92 9.24 -5.63
CA VAL A 219 -18.66 10.42 -6.45
C VAL A 219 -20.00 11.06 -6.73
N GLU A 220 -20.21 12.28 -6.23
CA GLU A 220 -21.48 12.99 -6.42
C GLU A 220 -21.70 13.44 -7.88
N PRO A 221 -22.95 13.72 -8.30
CA PRO A 221 -23.22 14.38 -9.57
C PRO A 221 -22.41 15.69 -9.72
N GLY A 222 -21.71 15.84 -10.84
CA GLY A 222 -20.84 17.00 -11.08
C GLY A 222 -19.47 16.93 -10.38
N GLN A 223 -19.11 15.76 -9.83
CA GLN A 223 -17.77 15.44 -9.34
C GLN A 223 -17.08 14.40 -10.22
N VAL A 224 -15.74 14.37 -10.14
CA VAL A 224 -14.92 13.25 -10.62
C VAL A 224 -14.19 12.62 -9.45
N GLY A 225 -14.31 11.30 -9.33
CA GLY A 225 -13.60 10.52 -8.33
C GLY A 225 -12.41 9.79 -8.91
N CYS A 226 -11.43 9.53 -8.06
CA CYS A 226 -10.30 8.66 -8.33
C CYS A 226 -10.12 7.69 -7.16
N ALA A 227 -9.89 6.42 -7.47
CA ALA A 227 -9.40 5.44 -6.50
C ALA A 227 -8.08 4.85 -7.02
N LEU A 228 -7.08 4.73 -6.14
CA LEU A 228 -5.71 4.38 -6.49
C LEU A 228 -5.14 3.41 -5.45
N SER A 229 -4.53 2.34 -5.94
CA SER A 229 -3.58 1.53 -5.17
C SER A 229 -2.23 1.54 -5.86
N CYS A 230 -1.15 1.75 -5.10
CA CYS A 230 0.19 1.66 -5.63
C CYS A 230 1.20 1.16 -4.61
N THR A 231 2.28 0.55 -5.12
CA THR A 231 3.36 -0.03 -4.32
C THR A 231 4.71 0.48 -4.85
N PRO A 232 5.10 1.72 -4.53
CA PRO A 232 6.35 2.28 -5.02
C PRO A 232 7.54 1.58 -4.34
N ALA A 233 8.57 1.29 -5.14
CA ALA A 233 9.86 0.80 -4.68
C ALA A 233 10.84 1.98 -4.60
N VAL A 234 11.20 2.38 -3.38
CA VAL A 234 11.97 3.61 -3.11
C VAL A 234 13.26 3.27 -2.39
N TYR A 235 14.20 4.22 -2.37
CA TYR A 235 15.37 4.14 -1.50
C TYR A 235 15.13 4.97 -0.25
N MET A 236 15.63 4.48 0.88
CA MET A 236 15.50 5.19 2.15
C MET A 236 16.34 6.47 2.13
N ALA A 237 15.75 7.57 2.60
CA ALA A 237 16.49 8.82 2.77
C ALA A 237 17.52 8.67 3.91
N GLN A 238 18.70 9.26 3.76
CA GLN A 238 19.75 9.14 4.78
C GLN A 238 19.30 9.68 6.15
N ASN A 239 18.53 10.77 6.15
CA ASN A 239 17.96 11.37 7.36
C ASN A 239 16.71 10.66 7.89
N ALA A 240 16.25 9.60 7.22
CA ALA A 240 15.27 8.67 7.77
C ALA A 240 15.94 7.52 8.55
N ILE A 241 17.27 7.51 8.66
CA ILE A 241 18.03 6.61 9.53
C ILE A 241 18.48 7.39 10.77
N PRO A 242 18.19 6.92 12.00
CA PRO A 242 18.73 7.55 13.21
C PRO A 242 20.26 7.67 13.15
N ALA A 243 20.80 8.79 13.65
CA ALA A 243 22.21 9.15 13.44
C ALA A 243 23.22 8.15 14.02
N ASP A 244 22.81 7.37 15.03
CA ASP A 244 23.60 6.35 15.71
C ASP A 244 23.41 4.94 15.13
N MET A 245 22.69 4.80 14.01
CA MET A 245 22.25 3.52 13.46
C MET A 245 22.61 3.34 11.98
N LYS A 246 22.63 2.08 11.54
CA LYS A 246 22.74 1.69 10.13
C LYS A 246 21.35 1.36 9.59
N PRO A 247 21.15 1.42 8.26
CA PRO A 247 19.88 1.01 7.63
C PRO A 247 19.41 -0.39 8.03
N ALA A 248 20.34 -1.35 8.19
CA ALA A 248 20.01 -2.71 8.62
C ALA A 248 19.39 -2.77 10.03
N ASP A 249 19.72 -1.83 10.91
CA ASP A 249 19.25 -1.84 12.29
C ASP A 249 17.76 -1.49 12.40
N LEU A 250 17.16 -0.95 11.32
CA LEU A 250 15.72 -0.70 11.26
C LEU A 250 14.85 -1.96 11.38
N CYS A 251 15.40 -3.16 11.10
CA CYS A 251 14.67 -4.41 11.32
C CYS A 251 14.47 -4.77 12.81
N GLN A 252 15.16 -4.07 13.71
CA GLN A 252 15.15 -4.35 15.15
C GLN A 252 14.26 -3.40 15.95
N MET A 253 13.52 -2.51 15.29
CA MET A 253 12.70 -1.49 15.95
C MET A 253 11.28 -1.47 15.41
N THR A 254 10.38 -0.96 16.24
CA THR A 254 9.03 -0.61 15.78
C THR A 254 9.04 0.74 15.07
N ILE A 255 7.96 1.03 14.35
CA ILE A 255 7.77 2.36 13.75
C ILE A 255 7.67 3.48 14.79
N SER A 256 7.12 3.21 15.98
CA SER A 256 7.07 4.20 17.06
C SER A 256 8.44 4.48 17.64
N ASP A 257 9.28 3.45 17.83
CA ASP A 257 10.68 3.63 18.24
C ASP A 257 11.47 4.43 17.18
N TRP A 258 11.22 4.18 15.90
CA TRP A 258 11.83 4.90 14.78
C TRP A 258 11.47 6.40 14.80
N GLU A 259 10.19 6.73 14.99
CA GLU A 259 9.74 8.12 15.11
C GLU A 259 10.33 8.82 16.33
N GLU A 260 10.33 8.16 17.49
CA GLU A 260 10.90 8.71 18.73
C GLU A 260 12.38 9.02 18.56
N LYS A 261 13.16 8.09 17.97
CA LYS A 261 14.59 8.29 17.70
C LYS A 261 14.88 9.42 16.72
N LEU A 262 13.97 9.70 15.79
CA LEU A 262 14.09 10.81 14.86
C LEU A 262 13.47 12.12 15.38
N GLY A 263 12.83 12.10 16.56
CA GLY A 263 12.13 13.26 17.12
C GLY A 263 10.94 13.70 16.27
N LEU A 264 10.25 12.76 15.62
CA LEU A 264 9.07 13.04 14.80
C LEU A 264 7.82 13.12 15.67
N GLU A 265 6.98 14.14 15.44
CA GLU A 265 5.65 14.22 16.07
C GLU A 265 4.75 13.12 15.52
N GLU A 266 3.96 12.46 16.39
CA GLU A 266 3.02 11.42 15.97
C GLU A 266 1.99 11.99 14.99
N LEU A 267 1.86 11.37 13.80
CA LEU A 267 0.78 11.72 12.89
C LEU A 267 -0.54 11.25 13.51
N THR A 268 -1.38 12.18 13.95
CA THR A 268 -2.72 11.83 14.44
C THR A 268 -3.49 11.14 13.31
N ILE A 269 -3.79 9.86 13.52
CA ILE A 269 -4.57 9.06 12.58
C ILE A 269 -6.04 9.46 12.78
N PHE A 270 -6.52 10.44 12.00
CA PHE A 270 -7.95 10.68 11.92
C PHE A 270 -8.56 9.53 11.09
N GLU A 271 -9.54 8.86 11.68
CA GLU A 271 -10.29 7.71 11.12
C GLU A 271 -10.90 8.00 9.74
#